data_AF-A4FLJ5-F1
#
_entry.id   AF-A4FLJ5-F1
#
_cell.length_a   1.000
_cell.length_b   1.000
_cell.length_c   1.000
_cell.angle_alpha   90.00
_cell.angle_beta   90.00
_cell.angle_gamma   90.00
#
_symmetry.space_group_name_H-M   'P 1'
#
loop_
_entity.id
_entity.type
_entity.pdbx_description
1 polymer ?
#
loop_
_entity_poly.entity_id
_entity_poly.type
_entity_poly.pdbx_seq_one_letter_code
_entity_poly.pdbx_strand_id
1 'polypeptide(L)' 'MRLKKIATTLVLCAAGVSVLGAGNALAEGWHNEVWAKNLTQEECSKRLAEVNENPNVGGAMCDDWNDDGKYQLVVSVRN' A
#
# COMPACT_ATOMS: atom_id res chain seq x y z
N MET A 1 -22.46 -38.89 26.02
CA MET A 1 -21.86 -38.47 24.72
C MET A 1 -22.55 -37.20 24.26
N ARG A 2 -21.82 -36.08 24.13
CA ARG A 2 -22.38 -34.80 23.64
C ARG A 2 -22.06 -34.67 22.15
N LEU A 3 -23.10 -34.64 21.32
CA LEU A 3 -23.00 -34.38 19.88
C LEU A 3 -22.47 -32.95 19.69
N LYS A 4 -21.25 -32.84 19.16
CA LYS A 4 -20.64 -31.57 18.73
C LYS A 4 -21.42 -31.07 17.50
N LYS A 5 -22.22 -30.01 17.67
CA LYS A 5 -22.78 -29.25 16.55
C LYS A 5 -21.64 -28.49 15.88
N ILE A 6 -21.29 -28.91 14.68
CA ILE A 6 -20.39 -28.17 13.78
C ILE A 6 -21.22 -27.01 13.24
N ALA A 7 -20.95 -25.80 13.72
CA ALA A 7 -21.52 -24.58 13.17
C ALA A 7 -20.56 -24.07 12.09
N THR A 8 -20.77 -24.54 10.86
CA THR A 8 -20.15 -23.99 9.65
C THR A 8 -20.79 -22.65 9.36
N THR A 9 -20.30 -21.59 9.99
CA THR A 9 -20.77 -20.21 9.74
C THR A 9 -19.97 -19.64 8.58
N LEU A 10 -20.34 -20.05 7.35
CA LEU A 10 -20.03 -19.30 6.14
C LEU A 10 -20.92 -18.05 6.14
N VAL A 11 -20.36 -16.91 6.55
CA VAL A 11 -20.93 -15.60 6.25
C VAL A 11 -19.97 -14.91 5.29
N LEU A 12 -20.23 -15.11 3.99
CA LEU A 12 -19.88 -14.15 2.96
C LEU A 12 -20.63 -12.84 3.28
N CYS A 13 -19.92 -11.84 3.79
CA CYS A 13 -20.23 -10.44 3.49
C CYS A 13 -19.13 -10.01 2.51
N ALA A 14 -19.34 -10.18 1.20
CA ALA A 14 -19.96 -9.16 0.36
C ALA A 14 -19.20 -7.83 0.49
N ALA A 15 -18.44 -7.54 -0.56
CA ALA A 15 -17.69 -6.32 -0.78
C ALA A 15 -18.51 -5.07 -0.43
N GLY A 16 -17.87 -4.14 0.26
CA GLY A 16 -18.41 -2.82 0.53
C GLY A 16 -18.00 -2.34 1.91
N VAL A 17 -17.45 -1.13 1.95
CA VAL A 17 -17.17 -0.33 3.14
C VAL A 17 -15.80 -0.59 3.79
N SER A 18 -14.83 0.13 3.22
CA SER A 18 -13.79 0.87 3.97
C SER A 18 -12.67 0.07 4.60
N VAL A 19 -11.73 -0.37 3.76
CA VAL A 19 -10.30 -0.51 4.13
C VAL A 19 -9.68 0.89 4.31
N LEU A 20 -10.29 1.72 5.18
CA LEU A 20 -9.79 3.05 5.56
C LEU A 20 -9.41 3.12 7.06
N GLY A 21 -9.48 2.00 7.78
CA GLY A 21 -9.23 1.97 9.22
C GLY A 21 -7.95 1.26 9.68
N ALA A 22 -7.31 0.44 8.84
CA ALA A 22 -6.13 -0.34 9.25
C ALA A 22 -4.79 0.37 9.02
N GLY A 23 -4.77 1.53 8.34
CA GLY A 23 -3.54 2.29 8.04
C GLY A 23 -3.21 3.41 9.05
N ASN A 24 -4.19 3.90 9.82
CA ASN A 24 -3.98 5.08 10.66
C ASN A 24 -3.20 4.82 11.96
N ALA A 25 -2.98 3.56 12.35
CA ALA A 25 -2.21 3.23 13.56
C ALA A 25 -0.69 3.14 13.33
N LEU A 26 -0.22 3.24 12.08
CA LEU A 26 1.21 3.36 11.73
C LEU A 26 1.61 4.79 11.34
N ALA A 27 0.65 5.73 11.34
CA ALA A 27 0.77 7.06 10.71
C ALA A 27 1.34 8.17 11.62
N GLU A 28 1.71 7.90 12.87
CA GLU A 28 2.27 8.95 13.75
C GLU A 28 3.74 9.29 13.48
N GLY A 29 4.43 8.55 12.61
CA GLY A 29 5.84 8.81 12.27
C GLY A 29 6.20 8.79 10.79
N TRP A 30 5.27 8.38 9.92
CA TRP A 30 5.53 8.18 8.50
C TRP A 30 4.47 8.88 7.65
N HIS A 31 4.89 9.66 6.65
CA HIS A 31 4.01 10.32 5.69
C HIS A 31 4.43 10.02 4.26
N ASN A 32 3.49 10.07 3.32
CA ASN A 32 3.76 9.78 1.92
C ASN A 32 4.12 11.07 1.15
N GLU A 33 5.22 11.02 0.41
CA GLU A 33 5.67 12.08 -0.49
C GLU A 33 5.79 11.57 -1.93
N VAL A 34 5.61 12.47 -2.89
CA VAL A 34 5.85 12.16 -4.30
C VAL A 34 7.22 12.69 -4.71
N TRP A 35 8.18 11.78 -4.90
CA TRP A 35 9.56 12.14 -5.25
C TRP A 35 9.80 12.26 -6.75
N ALA A 36 8.98 11.61 -7.58
CA ALA A 36 9.06 11.70 -9.03
C ALA A 36 7.70 11.44 -9.70
N LYS A 37 7.48 12.01 -10.89
CA LYS A 37 6.27 11.88 -11.71
C LYS A 37 6.65 11.67 -13.16
N ASN A 38 5.68 11.25 -13.97
CA ASN A 38 5.83 11.04 -15.42
C ASN A 38 6.91 10.00 -15.78
N LEU A 39 7.12 9.00 -14.93
CA LEU A 39 8.08 7.94 -15.16
C LEU A 39 7.45 6.83 -16.01
N THR A 40 8.26 6.19 -16.84
CA THR A 40 7.90 4.87 -17.35
C THR A 40 7.90 3.84 -16.21
N GLN A 41 7.25 2.69 -16.44
CA GLN A 41 7.24 1.59 -15.46
C GLN A 41 8.66 1.12 -15.10
N GLU A 42 9.55 1.06 -16.09
CA GLU A 42 10.95 0.64 -15.91
C GLU A 42 11.73 1.65 -15.06
N GLU A 43 11.61 2.94 -15.37
CA GLU A 43 12.26 4.01 -14.60
C GLU A 43 11.75 4.06 -13.15
N CYS A 44 10.44 3.86 -12.96
CA CYS A 44 9.87 3.83 -11.62
C CYS A 44 10.36 2.62 -10.83
N SER A 45 10.39 1.42 -11.43
CA SER A 45 10.87 0.20 -10.77
C SER A 45 12.35 0.29 -10.38
N LYS A 46 13.17 0.91 -11.23
CA LYS A 46 14.59 1.14 -10.92
C LYS A 46 14.76 2.08 -9.72
N ARG A 47 14.06 3.22 -9.73
CA ARG A 47 14.11 4.19 -8.62
C ARG A 47 13.54 3.62 -7.33
N LEU A 48 12.53 2.76 -7.40
CA LEU A 48 11.96 2.08 -6.24
C LEU A 48 13.02 1.23 -5.52
N ALA A 49 13.90 0.55 -6.26
CA ALA A 49 15.02 -0.17 -5.66
C ALA A 49 16.01 0.77 -4.96
N GLU A 50 16.39 1.88 -5.60
CA GLU A 50 17.31 2.89 -5.04
C GLU A 50 16.73 3.54 -3.76
N VAL A 51 15.42 3.80 -3.75
CA VAL A 51 14.74 4.50 -2.66
C VAL A 51 14.51 3.59 -1.45
N ASN A 52 14.33 2.28 -1.64
CA ASN A 52 14.21 1.32 -0.54
C ASN A 52 15.54 1.09 0.22
N GLU A 53 16.69 1.52 -0.34
CA GLU A 53 17.97 1.50 0.38
C GLU A 53 18.12 2.70 1.33
N ASN A 54 17.23 3.70 1.25
CA ASN A 54 17.29 4.89 2.10
C ASN A 54 16.71 4.58 3.50
N PRO A 55 17.48 4.77 4.59
CA PRO A 55 17.02 4.48 5.95
C PRO A 55 15.87 5.38 6.43
N ASN A 56 15.62 6.51 5.76
CA ASN A 56 14.51 7.42 6.06
C ASN A 56 13.23 7.07 5.29
N VAL A 57 13.23 5.95 4.56
CA VAL A 57 12.10 5.46 3.78
C VAL A 57 11.57 4.15 4.38
N GLY A 58 10.29 4.13 4.71
CA GLY A 58 9.58 2.98 5.25
C GLY A 58 8.98 2.09 4.16
N GLY A 59 8.85 2.64 2.96
CA GLY A 59 8.46 1.92 1.75
C GLY A 59 8.29 2.87 0.56
N ALA A 60 8.41 2.34 -0.65
CA ALA A 60 8.14 3.07 -1.88
C ALA A 60 7.22 2.25 -2.80
N MET A 61 6.41 2.93 -3.59
CA MET A 61 5.52 2.33 -4.57
C MET A 61 5.47 3.14 -5.87
N CYS A 62 5.29 2.42 -6.97
CA CYS A 62 4.98 3.01 -8.27
C CYS A 62 3.46 3.06 -8.43
N ASP A 63 2.93 4.27 -8.55
CA ASP A 63 1.51 4.53 -8.65
C ASP A 63 1.19 5.09 -10.04
N ASP A 64 0.25 4.48 -10.76
CA ASP A 64 -0.24 4.98 -12.05
C ASP A 64 -1.54 5.76 -11.83
N TRP A 65 -1.41 6.94 -11.21
CA TRP A 65 -2.56 7.72 -10.75
C TRP A 65 -3.54 8.14 -11.86
N ASN A 66 -3.04 8.26 -13.09
CA ASN A 66 -3.84 8.72 -14.24
C ASN A 66 -4.21 7.59 -15.21
N ASP A 67 -3.82 6.34 -14.93
CA ASP A 67 -3.96 5.20 -15.84
C ASP A 67 -3.45 5.51 -17.28
N ASP A 68 -2.46 6.40 -17.41
CA ASP A 68 -1.95 6.89 -18.70
C ASP A 68 -0.61 6.22 -19.08
N GLY A 69 -0.23 5.18 -18.33
CA GLY A 69 1.04 4.50 -18.46
C GLY A 69 2.22 5.31 -17.91
N LYS A 70 1.95 6.43 -17.22
CA LYS A 70 2.96 7.21 -16.52
C LYS A 70 2.84 7.03 -15.01
N TYR A 71 3.92 6.55 -14.43
CA TYR A 71 4.00 6.27 -13.01
C TYR A 71 4.56 7.47 -12.24
N GLN A 72 4.08 7.62 -11.01
CA GLN A 72 4.68 8.45 -9.98
C GLN A 72 5.30 7.55 -8.91
N LEU A 73 6.45 7.98 -8.39
CA LEU A 73 7.11 7.31 -7.29
C LEU A 73 6.62 7.94 -5.99
N VAL A 74 5.80 7.20 -5.26
CA VAL A 74 5.28 7.58 -3.94
C VAL A 74 6.12 6.88 -2.88
N VAL A 75 6.60 7.64 -1.90
CA VAL A 75 7.55 7.19 -0.91
C VAL A 75 7.02 7.52 0.47
N SER A 76 6.95 6.52 1.34
CA SER A 76 6.64 6.70 2.76
C SER A 76 7.93 7.07 3.48
N VAL A 77 8.03 8.30 3.94
CA VAL A 77 9.21 8.86 4.62
C VAL A 77 8.91 9.13 6.09
N ARG A 78 9.96 9.10 6.91
CA ARG A 78 9.85 9.42 8.33
C ARG A 78 9.88 10.94 8.54
N ASN A 79 9.05 11.47 9.44
CA ASN A 79 9.16 12.85 9.93
C ASN A 79 10.52 13.11 10.58
#